data_AF-A0AAD5AFL3-F1
#
_entry.id   AF-A0AAD5AFL3-F1
#
_cell.length_a   1.000
_cell.length_b   1.000
_cell.length_c   1.000
_cell.angle_alpha   90.00
_cell.angle_beta   90.00
_cell.angle_gamma   90.00
#
_symmetry.space_group_name_H-M   'P 1'
#
loop_
_entity.id
_entity.type
_entity.pdbx_description
1 polymer ?
#
loop_
_entity_poly.entity_id
_entity_poly.type
_entity_poly.pdbx_seq_one_letter_code
_entity_poly.pdbx_strand_id
1 'polypeptide(L)'
;MTENLKCLPASLDELIQHGLIRLQSQYRGTGLNWTLAALAVSSNGLKDSDLHFLLNLCTDLSSTHTPLNWQELMKLARNPKTRVPMATFSQLARSLQSLIGSSLFVDPDPSLILTNPDVKSAFERLYLSDPDDRSRAHMILAAYLWV
;
A
#
# COMPACT_ATOMS: atom_id res chain seq x y z
N MET A 1 1.11 -33.25 -15.79
CA MET A 1 0.35 -32.26 -16.60
C MET A 1 0.53 -30.92 -15.93
N THR A 2 1.65 -30.26 -16.22
CA THR A 2 2.25 -29.23 -15.36
C THR A 2 2.87 -28.14 -16.24
N GLU A 3 2.12 -27.56 -17.18
CA GLU A 3 2.71 -26.61 -18.15
C GLU A 3 1.75 -25.51 -18.64
N ASN A 4 0.84 -24.95 -17.82
CA ASN A 4 -0.07 -23.89 -18.30
C ASN A 4 -0.35 -22.73 -17.32
N LEU A 5 0.47 -22.50 -16.28
CA LEU A 5 0.25 -21.41 -15.31
C LEU A 5 1.31 -20.30 -15.38
N LYS A 6 1.88 -20.03 -16.57
CA LYS A 6 2.91 -18.98 -16.75
C LYS A 6 2.49 -17.76 -17.57
N CYS A 7 1.30 -17.77 -18.15
CA CYS A 7 0.71 -16.56 -18.76
C CYS A 7 -0.60 -16.27 -18.04
N LEU A 8 -0.53 -15.43 -17.00
CA LEU A 8 -1.73 -14.79 -16.48
C LEU A 8 -2.33 -13.94 -17.62
N PRO A 9 -3.65 -13.97 -17.83
CA PRO A 9 -4.26 -13.23 -18.93
C PRO A 9 -4.06 -11.72 -18.72
N ALA A 10 -3.93 -10.95 -19.80
CA ALA A 10 -3.79 -9.48 -19.76
C ALA A 10 -4.91 -8.79 -18.95
N SER A 11 -6.05 -9.46 -18.76
CA SER A 11 -7.16 -9.02 -17.92
C SER A 11 -6.89 -9.06 -16.41
N LEU A 12 -5.83 -9.73 -15.94
CA LEU A 12 -5.52 -9.82 -14.51
C LEU A 12 -5.11 -8.46 -13.96
N ASP A 13 -4.26 -7.75 -14.70
CA ASP A 13 -3.80 -6.41 -14.35
C ASP A 13 -4.99 -5.43 -14.22
N GLU A 14 -5.91 -5.45 -15.19
CA GLU A 14 -7.15 -4.67 -15.14
C GLU A 14 -8.06 -5.08 -13.96
N LEU A 15 -8.17 -6.38 -13.67
CA LEU A 15 -8.95 -6.89 -12.54
C LEU A 15 -8.38 -6.41 -11.21
N ILE A 16 -7.06 -6.45 -11.05
CA ILE A 16 -6.36 -5.97 -9.85
C ILE A 16 -6.58 -4.47 -9.71
N GLN A 17 -6.38 -3.69 -10.78
CA GLN A 17 -6.63 -2.24 -10.75
C GLN A 17 -8.08 -1.93 -10.37
N HIS A 18 -9.06 -2.63 -10.93
CA HIS A 18 -10.46 -2.45 -10.57
C HIS A 18 -10.73 -2.82 -9.09
N GLY A 19 -10.11 -3.90 -8.60
CA GLY A 19 -10.16 -4.30 -7.19
C GLY A 19 -9.58 -3.24 -6.26
N LEU A 20 -8.43 -2.67 -6.62
CA LEU A 20 -7.76 -1.59 -5.89
C LEU A 20 -8.62 -0.32 -5.86
N ILE A 21 -9.15 0.11 -7.01
CA ILE A 21 -10.04 1.28 -7.10
C ILE A 21 -11.28 1.08 -6.23
N ARG A 22 -11.87 -0.12 -6.24
CA ARG A 22 -13.01 -0.44 -5.37
C ARG A 22 -12.63 -0.36 -3.89
N LEU A 23 -11.47 -0.87 -3.51
CA LEU A 23 -10.96 -0.86 -2.14
C LEU A 23 -10.71 0.58 -1.68
N GLN A 24 -10.09 1.42 -2.51
CA GLN A 24 -9.97 2.86 -2.25
C GLN A 24 -11.31 3.55 -2.05
N SER A 25 -12.29 3.21 -2.90
CA SER A 25 -13.63 3.78 -2.81
C SER A 25 -14.31 3.43 -1.48
N GLN A 26 -14.06 2.21 -0.97
CA GLN A 26 -14.57 1.75 0.31
C GLN A 26 -13.92 2.45 1.51
N TYR A 27 -12.62 2.76 1.42
CA TYR A 27 -11.85 3.43 2.47
C TYR A 27 -11.55 4.90 2.13
N ARG A 28 -12.48 5.58 1.44
CA ARG A 28 -12.36 7.01 1.10
C ARG A 28 -12.08 7.84 2.35
N GLY A 29 -11.16 8.79 2.22
CA GLY A 29 -10.71 9.64 3.33
C GLY A 29 -9.59 9.03 4.18
N THR A 30 -9.17 7.81 3.89
CA THR A 30 -7.90 7.27 4.39
C THR A 30 -6.79 7.55 3.37
N GLY A 31 -5.55 7.67 3.84
CA GLY A 31 -4.37 7.87 2.98
C GLY A 31 -3.95 6.63 2.19
N LEU A 32 -4.88 5.71 1.92
CA LEU A 32 -4.62 4.40 1.35
C LEU A 32 -3.86 4.45 0.03
N ASN A 33 -4.12 5.45 -0.81
CA ASN A 33 -3.41 5.60 -2.09
C ASN A 33 -1.90 5.72 -1.88
N TRP A 34 -1.49 6.54 -0.91
CA TRP A 34 -0.08 6.77 -0.62
C TRP A 34 0.53 5.59 0.14
N THR A 35 -0.25 4.90 0.97
CA THR A 35 0.17 3.66 1.61
C THR A 35 0.44 2.55 0.59
N LEU A 36 -0.43 2.38 -0.42
CA LEU A 36 -0.24 1.39 -1.48
C LEU A 36 0.89 1.78 -2.44
N ALA A 37 1.09 3.08 -2.68
CA ALA A 37 2.26 3.59 -3.39
C ALA A 37 3.56 3.26 -2.65
N ALA A 38 3.60 3.46 -1.33
CA ALA A 38 4.75 3.12 -0.48
C ALA A 38 5.02 1.61 -0.46
N LEU A 39 3.97 0.77 -0.44
CA LEU A 39 4.07 -0.67 -0.59
C LEU A 39 4.67 -1.06 -1.95
N ALA A 40 4.27 -0.40 -3.03
CA ALA A 40 4.75 -0.70 -4.39
C ALA A 40 6.24 -0.41 -4.58
N VAL A 41 6.76 0.63 -3.92
CA VAL A 41 8.20 0.96 -3.94
C VAL A 41 9.02 0.17 -2.90
N SER A 42 8.39 -0.54 -1.97
CA SER A 42 9.10 -1.37 -0.99
C SER A 42 9.63 -2.64 -1.61
N SER A 43 10.96 -2.80 -1.62
CA SER A 43 11.63 -4.00 -2.12
C SER A 43 11.43 -5.23 -1.24
N ASN A 44 11.29 -5.02 0.08
CA ASN A 44 11.22 -6.09 1.08
C ASN A 44 9.78 -6.39 1.54
N GLY A 45 8.79 -5.69 0.96
CA GLY A 45 7.42 -5.64 1.45
C GLY A 45 7.27 -4.86 2.75
N LEU A 46 6.10 -4.99 3.37
CA LEU A 46 5.74 -4.32 4.62
C LEU A 46 4.96 -5.30 5.51
N LYS A 47 5.27 -5.35 6.81
CA LYS A 47 4.45 -6.13 7.76
C LYS A 47 3.08 -5.48 7.95
N ASP A 48 2.13 -6.22 8.52
CA ASP A 48 0.81 -5.67 8.80
C ASP A 48 0.91 -4.50 9.79
N SER A 49 1.80 -4.62 10.78
CA SER A 49 2.12 -3.53 11.72
C SER A 49 2.66 -2.27 11.03
N ASP A 50 3.59 -2.44 10.09
CA ASP A 50 4.19 -1.34 9.31
C ASP A 50 3.19 -0.71 8.35
N LEU A 51 2.37 -1.54 7.70
CA LEU A 51 1.31 -1.10 6.80
C LEU A 51 0.23 -0.31 7.55
N HIS A 52 -0.12 -0.72 8.77
CA HIS A 52 -1.04 0.02 9.64
C HIS A 52 -0.46 1.38 10.04
N PHE A 53 0.82 1.43 10.41
CA PHE A 53 1.50 2.68 10.70
C PHE A 53 1.50 3.62 9.49
N LEU A 54 1.89 3.13 8.31
CA LEU A 54 1.87 3.90 7.07
C LEU A 54 0.47 4.35 6.68
N LEU A 55 -0.57 3.57 6.95
CA LEU A 55 -1.95 3.99 6.74
C LEU A 55 -2.34 5.17 7.63
N ASN A 56 -1.94 5.15 8.90
CA ASN A 56 -2.19 6.28 9.82
C ASN A 56 -1.43 7.53 9.37
N LEU A 57 -0.13 7.39 9.09
CA LEU A 57 0.71 8.48 8.60
C LEU A 57 0.15 9.09 7.31
N CYS A 58 -0.15 8.26 6.31
CA CYS A 58 -0.71 8.73 5.05
C CYS A 58 -2.09 9.38 5.23
N THR A 59 -2.90 8.92 6.18
CA THR A 59 -4.20 9.53 6.46
C THR A 59 -4.04 10.96 7.00
N ASP A 60 -3.10 11.16 7.92
CA ASP A 60 -2.76 12.49 8.43
C ASP A 60 -2.23 13.41 7.32
N LEU A 61 -1.34 12.89 6.48
CA LEU A 61 -0.78 13.64 5.36
C LEU A 61 -1.86 13.98 4.32
N SER A 62 -2.76 13.03 4.00
CA SER A 62 -3.84 13.25 3.03
C SER A 62 -4.87 14.27 3.50
N SER A 63 -4.99 14.45 4.82
CA SER A 63 -5.83 15.46 5.44
C SER A 63 -5.18 16.86 5.42
N THR A 64 -3.87 16.92 5.19
CA THR A 64 -3.12 18.17 5.13
C THR A 64 -3.12 18.67 3.69
N HIS A 65 -3.80 19.78 3.41
CA HIS A 65 -3.89 20.36 2.05
C HIS A 65 -2.59 21.05 1.57
N THR A 66 -1.49 20.90 2.31
CA THR A 66 -0.20 21.50 1.98
C THR A 66 0.64 20.57 1.10
N PRO A 67 1.53 21.12 0.25
CA PRO A 67 2.52 20.30 -0.44
C PRO A 67 3.39 19.54 0.57
N LEU A 68 3.74 18.30 0.24
CA LEU A 68 4.43 17.38 1.14
C LEU A 68 5.79 17.95 1.58
N ASN A 69 5.86 18.48 2.81
CA ASN A 69 7.10 18.98 3.40
C ASN A 69 7.76 17.90 4.27
N TRP A 70 9.05 17.62 4.02
CA TRP A 70 9.82 16.65 4.79
C TRP A 70 9.76 16.88 6.30
N GLN A 71 9.79 18.14 6.75
CA GLN A 71 9.72 18.45 8.18
C GLN A 71 8.37 18.10 8.80
N GLU A 72 7.27 18.31 8.07
CA GLU A 72 5.93 17.96 8.52
C GLU A 72 5.73 16.45 8.51
N LEU A 73 6.23 15.79 7.46
CA LEU A 73 6.24 14.34 7.35
C LEU A 73 6.97 13.68 8.53
N MET A 74 8.16 14.16 8.89
CA MET A 74 8.92 13.63 10.03
C MET A 74 8.23 13.88 11.38
N LYS A 75 7.55 15.02 11.55
CA LYS A 75 6.78 15.30 12.76
C LYS A 75 5.60 14.33 12.90
N LEU A 76 4.90 14.05 11.81
CA LEU A 76 3.78 13.11 11.78
C LEU A 76 4.25 11.66 11.92
N ALA A 77 5.37 11.28 11.30
CA ALA A 77 5.92 9.93 11.44
C ALA A 77 6.28 9.62 12.92
N ARG A 78 6.84 10.60 13.65
CA ARG A 78 7.14 10.42 15.09
C ARG A 78 5.91 10.38 15.98
N ASN A 79 4.82 11.03 15.56
CA ASN A 79 3.59 11.10 16.35
C ASN A 79 2.36 11.19 15.44
N PRO A 80 1.91 10.04 14.88
CA PRO A 80 0.72 10.01 14.04
C PRO A 80 -0.50 10.38 14.87
N LYS A 81 -1.30 11.31 14.36
CA LYS A 81 -2.50 11.85 15.01
C LYS A 81 -3.68 10.93 14.79
N THR A 82 -3.81 10.38 13.59
CA THR A 82 -4.88 9.44 13.25
C THR A 82 -4.58 8.05 13.77
N ARG A 83 -5.63 7.38 14.27
CA ARG A 83 -5.61 5.95 14.59
C ARG A 83 -6.75 5.26 13.88
N VAL A 84 -6.46 4.70 12.72
CA VAL A 84 -7.39 3.81 12.01
C VAL A 84 -7.67 2.62 12.93
N PRO A 85 -8.95 2.32 13.25
CA PRO A 85 -9.29 1.21 14.11
C PRO A 85 -8.71 -0.10 13.58
N MET A 86 -8.14 -0.92 14.47
CA MET A 86 -7.49 -2.18 14.08
C MET A 86 -8.44 -3.10 13.31
N ALA A 87 -9.72 -3.16 13.70
CA ALA A 87 -10.73 -3.95 12.98
C ALA A 87 -10.91 -3.52 11.51
N THR A 88 -10.89 -2.21 11.25
CA THR A 88 -10.96 -1.64 9.90
C THR A 88 -9.72 -2.02 9.10
N PHE A 89 -8.54 -1.90 9.72
CA PHE A 89 -7.28 -2.28 9.09
C PHE A 89 -7.21 -3.78 8.79
N SER A 90 -7.57 -4.66 9.73
CA SER A 90 -7.54 -6.11 9.50
C SER A 90 -8.45 -6.54 8.34
N GLN A 91 -9.61 -5.91 8.19
CA GLN A 91 -10.50 -6.18 7.06
C GLN A 91 -9.90 -5.68 5.74
N LEU A 92 -9.22 -4.52 5.76
CA LEU A 92 -8.49 -3.97 4.62
C LEU A 92 -7.32 -4.88 4.21
N ALA A 93 -6.48 -5.28 5.16
CA ALA A 93 -5.32 -6.15 4.95
C ALA A 93 -5.75 -7.49 4.35
N ARG A 94 -6.80 -8.12 4.90
CA ARG A 94 -7.36 -9.36 4.35
C ARG A 94 -7.87 -9.19 2.91
N SER A 95 -8.51 -8.06 2.62
CA SER A 95 -9.00 -7.76 1.27
C SER A 95 -7.84 -7.56 0.28
N LEU A 96 -6.76 -6.90 0.71
CA LEU A 96 -5.53 -6.75 -0.08
C LEU A 96 -4.81 -8.08 -0.30
N GLN A 97 -4.64 -8.89 0.74
CA GLN A 97 -4.02 -10.23 0.64
C GLN A 97 -4.80 -11.12 -0.34
N SER A 98 -6.14 -11.11 -0.27
CA SER A 98 -7.01 -11.82 -1.20
C SER A 98 -6.86 -11.32 -2.65
N LEU A 99 -6.61 -10.03 -2.85
CA LEU A 99 -6.46 -9.43 -4.18
C LEU A 99 -5.08 -9.72 -4.79
N ILE A 100 -4.02 -9.69 -3.96
CA ILE A 100 -2.63 -9.93 -4.35
C ILE A 100 -2.35 -11.45 -4.52
N GLY A 101 -3.24 -12.30 -3.99
CA GLY A 101 -3.07 -13.76 -4.03
C GLY A 101 -2.00 -14.26 -3.06
N SER A 102 -1.63 -13.46 -2.05
CA SER A 102 -0.78 -13.93 -0.96
C SER A 102 -1.60 -14.88 -0.10
N SER A 103 -1.32 -16.18 -0.18
CA SER A 103 -2.05 -17.19 0.61
C SER A 103 -1.90 -16.89 2.10
N LEU A 104 -2.97 -17.10 2.86
CA LEU A 104 -3.04 -17.04 4.32
C LEU A 104 -1.86 -17.81 4.95
N PHE A 105 -0.75 -17.12 5.23
CA PHE A 105 0.42 -17.75 5.84
C PHE A 105 0.32 -17.72 7.37
N VAL A 106 0.85 -18.80 7.95
CA VAL A 106 0.78 -19.27 9.35
C VAL A 106 1.53 -18.36 10.35
N ASP A 107 2.13 -17.26 9.87
CA ASP A 107 2.93 -16.33 10.69
C ASP A 107 2.03 -15.27 11.35
N PRO A 108 2.30 -14.84 12.59
CA PRO A 108 1.45 -13.88 13.29
C PRO A 108 1.56 -12.43 12.78
N ASP A 109 2.57 -12.10 11.95
CA ASP A 109 2.73 -10.78 11.30
C ASP A 109 3.39 -10.95 9.90
N PRO A 110 2.65 -11.47 8.91
CA PRO A 110 3.21 -11.76 7.60
C PRO A 110 3.52 -10.46 6.83
N SER A 111 4.73 -10.37 6.27
CA SER A 111 5.07 -9.27 5.37
C SER A 111 4.27 -9.36 4.07
N LEU A 112 3.47 -8.34 3.78
CA LEU A 112 2.83 -8.15 2.49
C LEU A 112 3.89 -7.74 1.47
N ILE A 113 4.24 -8.66 0.57
CA ILE A 113 5.21 -8.47 -0.52
C ILE A 113 4.49 -8.64 -1.85
N LEU A 114 4.69 -7.72 -2.78
CA LEU A 114 4.22 -7.84 -4.16
C LEU A 114 5.14 -8.79 -4.94
N THR A 115 4.98 -10.09 -4.74
CA THR A 115 5.82 -11.14 -5.36
C THR A 115 5.48 -11.37 -6.83
N ASN A 116 4.22 -11.17 -7.21
CA ASN A 116 3.76 -11.32 -8.58
C ASN A 116 4.10 -10.04 -9.38
N PRO A 117 4.88 -10.14 -10.48
CA PRO A 117 5.26 -8.98 -11.28
C PRO A 117 4.07 -8.26 -11.91
N ASP A 118 3.02 -8.99 -12.33
CA ASP A 118 1.82 -8.39 -12.91
C ASP A 118 1.05 -7.58 -11.86
N VAL A 119 0.97 -8.09 -10.63
CA VAL A 119 0.38 -7.36 -9.50
C VAL A 119 1.21 -6.12 -9.19
N LYS A 120 2.53 -6.24 -9.16
CA LYS A 120 3.41 -5.09 -8.93
C LYS A 120 3.22 -4.03 -10.02
N SER A 121 3.19 -4.42 -11.30
CA SER A 121 2.94 -3.51 -12.41
C SER A 121 1.56 -2.84 -12.34
N ALA A 122 0.53 -3.54 -11.86
CA ALA A 122 -0.79 -2.95 -11.62
C ALA A 122 -0.74 -1.83 -10.57
N PHE A 123 -0.01 -2.04 -9.48
CA PHE A 123 0.22 -1.04 -8.45
C PHE A 123 1.04 0.14 -8.98
N GLU A 124 2.15 -0.12 -9.67
CA GLU A 124 2.99 0.93 -10.24
C GLU A 124 2.21 1.78 -11.26
N ARG A 125 1.40 1.16 -12.12
CA ARG A 125 0.58 1.89 -13.10
C ARG A 125 -0.52 2.72 -12.44
N LEU A 126 -1.09 2.26 -11.33
CA LEU A 126 -2.19 2.97 -10.66
C LEU A 126 -1.70 4.07 -9.70
N TYR A 127 -0.54 3.88 -9.07
CA TYR A 127 -0.05 4.73 -7.98
C TYR A 127 1.20 5.52 -8.29
N LEU A 128 2.01 5.06 -9.26
CA LEU A 128 3.34 5.60 -9.54
C LEU A 128 3.49 6.00 -11.02
N SER A 129 2.37 6.31 -11.69
CA SER A 129 2.38 6.72 -13.10
C SER A 129 3.13 8.05 -13.28
N ASP A 130 3.06 8.93 -12.28
CA ASP A 130 3.76 10.22 -12.24
C ASP A 130 5.09 10.10 -11.47
N PRO A 131 6.21 10.65 -11.97
CA PRO A 131 7.48 10.73 -11.21
C PRO A 131 7.35 11.44 -9.85
N ASP A 132 6.42 12.38 -9.69
CA ASP A 132 6.17 13.07 -8.42
C ASP A 132 5.53 12.13 -7.40
N ASP A 133 4.62 11.26 -7.84
CA ASP A 133 4.00 10.24 -6.97
C ASP A 133 5.02 9.19 -6.53
N ARG A 134 5.95 8.82 -7.43
CA ARG A 134 7.07 7.94 -7.10
C ARG A 134 8.00 8.56 -6.08
N SER A 135 8.38 9.83 -6.27
CA SER A 135 9.22 10.57 -5.32
C SER A 135 8.53 10.68 -3.95
N ARG A 136 7.22 10.93 -3.94
CA ARG A 136 6.39 10.97 -2.75
C ARG A 136 6.37 9.63 -2.00
N ALA A 137 6.15 8.53 -2.71
CA ALA A 137 6.14 7.19 -2.15
C ALA A 137 7.49 6.84 -1.50
N HIS A 138 8.60 7.15 -2.17
CA HIS A 138 9.93 6.98 -1.61
C HIS A 138 10.15 7.84 -0.35
N MET A 139 9.66 9.08 -0.34
CA MET A 139 9.80 9.98 0.80
C MET A 139 9.00 9.48 2.01
N ILE A 140 7.77 9.01 1.80
CA ILE A 140 6.93 8.40 2.85
C ILE A 140 7.60 7.14 3.41
N LEU A 141 8.10 6.26 2.54
CA LEU A 141 8.80 5.04 2.97
C LEU A 141 10.07 5.38 3.76
N ALA A 142 10.86 6.37 3.30
CA ALA A 142 12.06 6.82 4.00
C ALA A 142 11.75 7.41 5.38
N ALA A 143 10.65 8.17 5.52
CA ALA A 143 10.23 8.72 6.79
C ALA A 143 9.81 7.63 7.78
N TYR A 144 9.12 6.59 7.30
CA TYR A 144 8.81 5.41 8.12
C TYR A 144 10.09 4.69 8.57
N LEU A 145 11.04 4.43 7.67
CA LEU A 145 12.30 3.73 8.01
C LEU A 145 13.22 4.53 8.95
N TRP A 146 12.99 5.84 9.08
CA TRP A 146 13.77 6.70 9.97
C TRP A 146 13.27 6.67 11.42
N VAL A 147 12.00 6.33 11.65
CA VAL A 147 11.35 6.31 12.97
C VAL A 147 11.52 4.95 13.63
#